data_AF-A0A656Z7D5-F1
#
_entry.id   AF-A0A656Z7D5-F1
#
_cell.length_a   1.000
_cell.length_b   1.000
_cell.length_c   1.000
_cell.angle_alpha   90.00
_cell.angle_beta   90.00
_cell.angle_gamma   90.00
#
_symmetry.space_group_name_H-M   'P 1'
#
loop_
_entity.id
_entity.type
_entity.pdbx_description
1 polymer ?
#
loop_
_entity_poly.entity_id
_entity_poly.type
_entity_poly.pdbx_seq_one_letter_code
_entity_poly.pdbx_strand_id
1 'polypeptide(L)' 'FEADNLSDLIARFSSGKLSAFDMQRIICAGLHGGGHDVPFEDVAEMRADGGASGYARIVSALLTATFGTEESDSPSNP' A
#
# COMPACT_ATOMS: atom_id res chain seq x y z
N PHE A 1 -14.15 -6.02 -6.62
CA PHE A 1 -13.66 -4.95 -5.72
C PHE A 1 -14.25 -3.66 -6.22
N GLU A 2 -15.27 -3.15 -5.53
CA GLU A 2 -15.77 -1.79 -5.72
C GLU A 2 -15.72 -1.19 -4.32
N ALA A 3 -14.58 -0.58 -4.01
CA ALA A 3 -14.57 0.42 -2.95
C ALA A 3 -14.92 1.71 -3.70
N ASP A 4 -16.13 2.21 -3.50
CA ASP A 4 -16.65 3.38 -4.22
C ASP A 4 -15.80 4.64 -4.02
N ASN A 5 -14.90 4.66 -3.01
CA ASN A 5 -14.02 5.78 -2.74
C ASN A 5 -12.83 5.41 -1.81
N LEU A 6 -11.77 6.23 -1.87
CA LEU A 6 -10.56 6.15 -1.04
C LEU A 6 -10.88 6.23 0.47
N SER A 7 -11.93 6.96 0.84
CA SER A 7 -12.36 7.12 2.24
C SER A 7 -12.81 5.80 2.87
N ASP A 8 -13.46 4.91 2.12
CA ASP A 8 -13.83 3.56 2.60
C ASP A 8 -12.61 2.67 2.83
N LEU A 9 -11.56 2.86 2.03
CA LEU A 9 -10.29 2.18 2.23
C LEU A 9 -9.63 2.68 3.53
N ILE A 10 -9.60 4.00 3.75
CA ILE A 10 -9.06 4.65 4.97
C ILE A 10 -9.85 4.27 6.22
N ALA A 11 -11.18 4.18 6.14
CA ALA A 11 -12.02 3.74 7.24
C ALA A 11 -11.73 2.27 7.62
N ARG A 12 -11.51 1.39 6.63
CA ARG A 12 -11.07 0.01 6.86
C ARG A 12 -9.66 -0.06 7.45
N PHE A 13 -8.72 0.74 6.95
CA PHE A 13 -7.37 0.91 7.51
C PHE A 13 -7.45 1.27 9.01
N SER A 14 -8.32 2.20 9.38
CA SER A 14 -8.49 2.66 10.77
C SER A 14 -9.24 1.67 11.67
N SER A 15 -10.06 0.78 11.10
CA SER A 15 -10.85 -0.20 11.86
C SER A 15 -10.10 -1.48 12.26
N GLY A 16 -8.85 -1.64 11.81
CA GLY A 16 -8.05 -2.86 12.06
C GLY A 16 -8.48 -4.09 11.23
N LYS A 17 -9.35 -3.92 10.24
CA LYS A 17 -9.84 -5.01 9.35
C LYS A 17 -8.99 -5.20 8.09
N LEU A 18 -7.73 -4.75 8.09
CA LEU A 18 -6.84 -5.00 6.97
C LEU A 18 -6.44 -6.48 6.99
N SER A 19 -6.98 -7.26 6.06
CA SER A 19 -6.62 -8.67 5.94
C SER A 19 -5.25 -8.81 5.28
N ALA A 20 -4.57 -9.95 5.49
CA ALA A 20 -3.33 -10.25 4.78
C ALA A 20 -3.51 -10.17 3.24
N PHE A 21 -4.71 -10.53 2.76
CA PHE A 21 -5.10 -10.41 1.36
C PHE A 21 -5.12 -8.95 0.87
N ASP A 22 -5.59 -8.00 1.67
CA ASP A 22 -5.62 -6.59 1.26
C ASP A 22 -4.20 -6.03 1.11
N MET A 23 -3.29 -6.39 2.01
CA MET A 23 -1.88 -6.02 1.90
C MET A 23 -1.25 -6.58 0.61
N GLN A 24 -1.49 -7.86 0.30
CA GLN A 24 -1.00 -8.49 -0.92
C GLN A 24 -1.54 -7.81 -2.18
N ARG A 25 -2.82 -7.39 -2.17
CA ARG A 25 -3.42 -6.71 -3.32
C ARG A 25 -2.82 -5.32 -3.55
N ILE A 26 -2.53 -4.58 -2.49
CA ILE A 26 -1.86 -3.27 -2.60
C ILE A 26 -0.44 -3.45 -3.16
N ILE A 27 0.28 -4.49 -2.72
CA ILE A 27 1.62 -4.79 -3.24
C ILE A 27 1.57 -5.19 -4.71
N CYS A 28 0.66 -6.08 -5.09
CA CYS A 28 0.45 -6.49 -6.48
C CYS A 28 0.10 -5.28 -7.38
N ALA A 29 -0.81 -4.41 -6.92
CA ALA A 29 -1.16 -3.18 -7.64
C ALA A 29 0.03 -2.22 -7.76
N GLY A 30 0.84 -2.07 -6.70
CA GLY A 30 2.05 -1.25 -6.72
C GLY A 30 3.12 -1.77 -7.68
N LEU A 31 3.36 -3.08 -7.71
CA LEU A 31 4.27 -3.73 -8.65
C LEU A 31 3.81 -3.51 -10.09
N HIS A 32 2.53 -3.71 -10.36
CA HIS A 32 1.95 -3.50 -11.70
C HIS A 32 2.04 -2.03 -12.14
N GLY A 33 1.77 -1.09 -11.22
CA GLY A 33 1.95 0.34 -11.45
C GLY A 33 3.42 0.74 -11.71
N GLY A 34 4.38 0.00 -11.13
CA GLY A 34 5.82 0.14 -11.39
C GLY A 34 6.31 -0.51 -12.68
N GLY A 35 5.43 -1.13 -13.47
CA GLY A 35 5.78 -1.83 -14.71
C GLY A 35 6.22 -3.28 -14.53
N HIS A 36 6.05 -3.85 -13.34
CA HIS A 36 6.32 -5.26 -13.06
C HIS A 36 5.04 -6.08 -13.18
N ASP A 37 4.98 -6.98 -14.16
CA ASP A 37 3.84 -7.89 -14.36
C ASP A 37 4.00 -9.13 -13.47
N VAL A 38 3.61 -8.98 -12.20
CA VAL A 38 3.68 -10.04 -11.18
C VAL A 38 2.26 -10.51 -10.86
N PRO A 39 1.95 -11.82 -11.04
CA PRO A 39 0.63 -12.35 -10.74
C PRO A 39 0.38 -12.38 -9.23
N PHE A 40 -0.90 -12.33 -8.85
CA PHE A 40 -1.29 -12.26 -7.44
C PHE A 40 -0.85 -13.48 -6.63
N GLU A 41 -0.82 -14.67 -7.25
CA GLU A 41 -0.36 -15.91 -6.62
C GLU A 41 1.11 -15.83 -6.20
N ASP A 42 1.97 -15.26 -7.03
CA ASP A 42 3.38 -15.05 -6.70
C ASP A 42 3.54 -14.12 -5.50
N VAL A 43 2.74 -13.04 -5.45
CA VAL A 43 2.72 -12.12 -4.29
C VAL A 43 2.23 -12.82 -3.03
N ALA A 44 1.31 -13.78 -3.15
CA ALA A 44 0.83 -14.55 -2.00
C ALA A 44 1.90 -15.49 -1.43
N GLU A 45 2.83 -15.95 -2.26
CA GLU A 45 3.97 -16.79 -1.84
C GLU A 45 5.16 -15.98 -1.31
N MET A 46 5.20 -14.67 -1.58
CA MET A 46 6.28 -13.80 -1.12
C MET A 46 6.39 -13.75 0.41
N ARG A 47 7.62 -13.63 0.90
CA ARG A 47 7.91 -13.42 2.32
C ARG A 47 8.62 -12.09 2.50
N ALA A 48 8.08 -11.27 3.40
CA ALA A 48 8.75 -10.06 3.87
C ALA A 48 9.47 -10.36 5.18
N ASP A 49 10.65 -9.75 5.35
CA ASP A 49 11.37 -9.77 6.62
C ASP A 49 10.50 -9.14 7.72
N GLY A 50 10.40 -9.82 8.87
CA GLY A 50 9.51 -9.40 9.96
C GLY A 50 8.03 -9.73 9.75
N GLY A 51 7.69 -10.56 8.75
CA GLY A 51 6.33 -11.08 8.53
C GLY A 51 5.31 -9.97 8.29
N ALA A 52 4.21 -9.95 9.05
CA ALA A 52 3.14 -8.97 8.90
C ALA A 52 3.62 -7.51 9.05
N SER A 53 4.63 -7.27 9.89
CA SER A 53 5.18 -5.92 10.08
C SER A 53 5.95 -5.42 8.85
N GLY A 54 6.67 -6.32 8.16
CA GLY A 54 7.35 -6.02 6.90
C GLY A 54 6.35 -5.67 5.80
N TYR A 55 5.28 -6.45 5.70
CA TYR A 55 4.17 -6.20 4.78
C TYR A 55 3.51 -4.83 5.01
N ALA A 56 3.20 -4.48 6.27
CA ALA A 56 2.64 -3.18 6.61
C ALA A 56 3.57 -2.02 6.20
N ARG A 57 4.89 -2.20 6.34
CA ARG A 57 5.90 -1.20 5.97
C ARG A 57 5.94 -0.97 4.46
N ILE A 58 5.94 -2.05 3.67
CA ILE A 58 5.92 -1.99 2.21
C ILE A 58 4.63 -1.31 1.73
N VAL A 59 3.48 -1.75 2.25
CA VAL A 59 2.18 -1.16 1.91
C VAL A 59 2.14 0.33 2.25
N SER A 60 2.61 0.72 3.44
CA SER A 60 2.70 2.14 3.81
C SER A 60 3.56 2.93 2.83
N ALA A 61 4.74 2.42 2.47
CA ALA A 61 5.63 3.09 1.53
C ALA A 61 5.00 3.25 0.13
N LEU A 62 4.32 2.21 -0.36
CA LEU A 62 3.60 2.26 -1.65
C LEU A 62 2.46 3.29 -1.62
N LEU A 63 1.68 3.32 -0.54
CA LEU A 63 0.60 4.29 -0.39
C LEU A 63 1.15 5.72 -0.30
N THR A 64 2.25 5.94 0.42
CA THR A 64 2.93 7.25 0.45
C THR A 64 3.50 7.62 -0.92
N ALA A 65 4.10 6.69 -1.66
CA ALA A 65 4.61 6.98 -3.00
C ALA A 65 3.49 7.31 -4.01
N THR A 66 2.31 6.71 -3.83
CA THR A 66 1.19 6.86 -4.79
C THR A 66 0.28 8.02 -4.44
N PHE A 67 0.03 8.25 -3.14
CA PHE A 67 -0.96 9.20 -2.64
C PHE A 67 -0.38 10.22 -1.66
N GLY A 68 0.84 10.00 -1.17
CA GLY A 68 1.56 11.03 -0.45
C GLY A 68 1.74 12.19 -1.41
N THR A 69 1.14 13.31 -1.06
CA THR A 69 1.52 14.58 -1.67
C THR A 69 3.00 14.72 -1.34
N GLU A 70 3.84 15.00 -2.32
CA GLU A 70 5.14 15.60 -2.01
C GLU A 70 4.78 16.77 -1.12
N GLU A 71 5.04 16.65 0.19
CA GLU A 71 5.10 17.82 1.04
C GLU A 71 6.30 18.53 0.47
N SER A 72 6.01 19.38 -0.52
CA SER A 72 6.94 20.32 -1.08
C SER A 72 7.69 20.85 0.11
N ASP A 73 8.99 20.60 0.10
CA ASP A 73 9.98 21.40 0.78
C ASP A 73 9.62 22.85 0.45
N SER A 74 8.72 23.39 1.26
CA SER A 74 8.32 24.78 1.25
C SER A 74 9.33 25.33 2.21
N PRO A 75 10.42 25.95 1.73
CA PRO A 75 11.39 26.54 2.62
C PRO A 75 10.60 27.51 3.49
N SER A 76 10.60 27.24 4.80
CA SER A 76 10.16 28.21 5.79
C SER A 76 10.88 29.52 5.47
N ASN A 77 10.12 30.55 5.13
CA ASN A 77 10.63 31.90 5.09
C ASN A 77 9.50 32.93 5.12
N PRO A 78 9.63 34.00 5.92
CA PRO A 78 10.05 34.10 7.31
C PRO A 78 8.89 34.43 8.26
#